data_AF-A0A935J169-F1
#
_entry.id   AF-A0A935J169-F1
#
_cell.length_a   1.000
_cell.length_b   1.000
_cell.length_c   1.000
_cell.angle_alpha   90.00
_cell.angle_beta   90.00
_cell.angle_gamma   90.00
#
_symmetry.space_group_name_H-M   'P 1'
#
loop_
_entity.id
_entity.type
_entity.pdbx_description
1 polymer ?
#
loop_
_entity_poly.entity_id
_entity_poly.type
_entity_poly.pdbx_seq_one_letter_code
_entity_poly.pdbx_strand_id
1 'polypeptide(L)' 'MTAQKSLLEKYHRILKLPRTIADLAGSDEIQSPHLAESLQYRPKVIVGQFL' A
#
# COMPACT_ATOMS: atom_id res chain seq x y z
N MET A 1 0.86 3.35 -26.01
CA MET A 1 1.66 3.48 -24.76
C MET A 1 0.83 3.89 -23.53
N THR A 2 -0.49 3.69 -23.51
CA THR A 2 -1.37 4.12 -22.39
C THR A 2 -1.62 3.04 -21.33
N ALA A 3 -1.33 1.77 -21.61
CA ALA A 3 -1.57 0.66 -20.68
C ALA A 3 -0.56 0.60 -19.51
N GLN A 4 0.72 0.95 -19.73
CA GLN A 4 1.76 0.91 -18.69
C GLN A 4 1.58 2.02 -17.63
N LYS A 5 1.11 3.20 -18.03
CA LYS A 5 0.85 4.35 -17.13
C LYS A 5 -0.26 4.06 -16.12
N SER A 6 -1.31 3.33 -16.53
CA SER A 6 -2.43 2.97 -15.65
C SER A 6 -2.02 2.03 -14.52
N LEU A 7 -1.12 1.08 -14.80
CA LEU A 7 -0.60 0.16 -13.79
C LEU A 7 0.19 0.91 -12.72
N LEU A 8 1.11 1.81 -13.11
CA LEU A 8 1.94 2.56 -12.16
C LEU A 8 1.09 3.42 -11.19
N GLU A 9 0.06 4.11 -11.70
CA GLU A 9 -0.87 4.88 -10.88
C GLU A 9 -1.70 3.99 -9.92
N LYS A 10 -2.13 2.82 -10.39
CA LYS A 10 -2.85 1.85 -9.55
C LYS A 10 -1.95 1.26 -8.46
N TYR A 11 -0.70 0.95 -8.79
CA TYR A 11 0.29 0.49 -7.81
C TYR A 11 0.58 1.59 -6.78
N HIS A 12 0.70 2.86 -7.19
CA HIS A 12 0.96 3.96 -6.27
C HIS A 12 -0.11 4.09 -5.16
N ARG A 13 -1.39 3.82 -5.47
CA ARG A 13 -2.45 3.80 -4.45
C ARG A 13 -2.29 2.69 -3.41
N ILE A 14 -1.80 1.52 -3.82
CA ILE A 14 -1.62 0.33 -2.96
C ILE A 14 -0.33 0.45 -2.14
N LEU A 15 0.66 1.19 -2.64
CA LEU A 15 1.96 1.34 -1.98
C LEU A 15 1.97 2.28 -0.77
N LYS A 16 0.86 2.95 -0.44
CA LYS A 16 0.80 3.90 0.68
C LYS A 16 1.17 3.25 2.01
N LEU A 17 0.58 2.09 2.30
CA LEU A 17 0.82 1.40 3.57
C LEU A 17 2.23 0.80 3.66
N PRO A 18 2.74 0.05 2.66
CA PRO A 18 4.14 -0.37 2.67
C PRO A 18 5.11 0.80 2.73
N ARG A 19 4.78 1.97 2.14
CA ARG A 19 5.62 3.17 2.25
C ARG A 19 5.70 3.67 3.68
N THR A 20 4.58 3.76 4.38
CA THR A 20 4.58 4.14 5.81
C THR A 20 5.41 3.18 6.65
N ILE A 21 5.35 1.87 6.38
CA ILE A 21 6.16 0.87 7.09
C ILE A 21 7.65 1.05 6.77
N ALA A 22 8.00 1.32 5.51
CA ALA A 22 9.38 1.62 5.11
C ALA A 22 9.92 2.88 5.81
N ASP A 23 9.09 3.95 5.89
CA ASP A 23 9.45 5.19 6.60
C ASP A 23 9.67 4.94 8.10
N LEU A 24 8.84 4.10 8.73
CA LEU A 24 9.01 3.70 10.14
C LEU A 24 10.25 2.82 10.37
N ALA A 25 10.62 2.01 9.37
CA ALA A 25 11.82 1.20 9.39
C ALA A 25 13.10 1.98 9.05
N GLY A 26 13.00 3.27 8.70
CA GLY A 26 14.13 4.09 8.27
C GLY A 26 14.71 3.65 6.92
N SER A 27 13.91 3.00 6.07
CA SER A 27 14.31 2.54 4.74
C SER A 27 13.91 3.54 3.67
N ASP A 28 14.88 3.96 2.85
CA ASP A 28 14.64 4.84 1.71
C ASP A 28 13.76 4.18 0.63
N GLU A 29 13.86 2.86 0.49
CA GLU A 29 13.14 2.07 -0.51
C GLU A 29 12.12 1.10 0.10
N ILE A 30 11.04 0.84 -0.65
CA ILE A 30 10.07 -0.21 -0.28
C ILE A 30 10.68 -1.56 -0.63
N GLN A 31 10.97 -2.37 0.37
CA GLN A 31 11.47 -3.73 0.23
C GLN A 31 10.37 -4.77 0.50
N SER A 32 10.62 -6.02 0.11
CA SER A 32 9.75 -7.16 0.38
C SER A 32 9.22 -7.27 1.83
N PRO A 33 10.02 -7.03 2.90
CA PRO A 33 9.50 -7.03 4.27
C PRO A 33 8.38 -6.00 4.50
N HIS A 34 8.52 -4.77 3.99
CA HIS A 34 7.52 -3.70 4.18
C HIS A 34 6.20 -4.06 3.47
N LEU A 35 6.29 -4.71 2.31
CA LEU A 35 5.13 -5.24 1.58
C LEU A 35 4.45 -6.37 2.35
N ALA A 36 5.21 -7.34 2.85
CA ALA A 36 4.67 -8.48 3.60
C ALA A 36 3.93 -8.03 4.87
N GLU A 37 4.44 -7.01 5.56
CA GLU A 37 3.79 -6.43 6.74
C GLU A 37 2.53 -5.64 6.36
N SER A 38 2.59 -4.84 5.29
CA SER A 38 1.42 -4.10 4.81
C SER A 38 0.25 -4.99 4.38
N LEU A 39 0.53 -6.16 3.79
CA LEU A 39 -0.49 -7.13 3.37
C LEU A 39 -1.17 -7.81 4.56
N GLN A 40 -0.46 -7.96 5.68
CA GLN A 40 -1.01 -8.49 6.92
C GLN A 40 -1.93 -7.49 7.62
N TYR A 41 -1.71 -6.19 7.39
CA TYR A 41 -2.56 -5.14 7.89
C TYR A 41 -3.89 -5.14 7.12
N ARG A 42 -4.86 -5.93 7.59
CA ARG A 42 -6.21 -5.86 7.04
C ARG A 42 -6.85 -4.56 7.50
N PRO A 43 -7.11 -3.59 6.60
CA PRO A 43 -7.90 -2.43 7.01
C PRO A 43 -9.25 -2.95 7.48
N LYS A 44 -9.63 -2.63 8.73
CA LYS A 44 -11.02 -2.77 9.16
C LYS A 44 -11.83 -1.86 8.25
N VAL A 45 -12.37 -2.44 7.18
CA VAL A 45 -13.42 -1.77 6.42
C VAL A 45 -14.57 -1.67 7.40
N ILE A 46 -14.83 -0.45 7.88
CA ILE A 46 -16.00 -0.15 8.69
C ILE A 46 -17.20 -0.31 7.74
N VAL A 47 -17.69 -1.55 7.63
CA VAL A 47 -18.97 -1.85 6.99
C VAL A 47 -20.03 -1.64 8.06
N GLY A 48 -20.53 -0.41 8.16
CA GLY A 48 -21.60 -0.08 9.11
C GLY A 48 -21.76 1.41 9.35
N GLN A 49 -22.34 2.13 8.38
CA GLN A 49 -23.07 3.37 8.68
C GLN A 49 -24.05 3.73 7.54
N PHE A 50 -24.83 2.75 7.08
CA PHE A 50 -26.09 2.99 6.37
C PHE A 50 -27.05 1.85 6.74
N LEU A 51 -27.39 1.78 8.03
CA LEU A 51 -28.64 1.18 8.50
C LEU A 51 -29.56 2.33 8.91
#